data_AF-A0A956M6F5-F1
#
_entry.id   AF-A0A956M6F5-F1
#
_cell.length_a   1.000
_cell.length_b   1.000
_cell.length_c   1.000
_cell.angle_alpha   90.00
_cell.angle_beta   90.00
_cell.angle_gamma   90.00
#
_symmetry.space_group_name_H-M   'P 1'
#
loop_
_entity.id
_entity.type
_entity.pdbx_description
1 polymer ?
#
loop_
_entity_poly.entity_id
_entity_poly.type
_entity_poly.pdbx_seq_one_letter_code
_entity_poly.pdbx_strand_id
1 'polypeptide(L)'
;MTELKELLSALSLLQWTLIAICWLISNGIVIFVAGKWFWRKERRLYRNLKRPIMIITPTNENNGSIPGTNMAYEKKLLSDNGFFRIDGDVCDYKAFNPNNNHCIVVLGYHKEMDGIGDVLTKIKSLHIPLIIYTYGKNVNAITESHKKEFDRYPFILYANFHLTLINHIFTTLATYPFNFKQ
;
A
#
# COMPACT_ATOMS: atom_id res chain seq x y z
N MET A 1 -8.50 -69.39 -24.67
CA MET A 1 -8.78 -68.06 -25.30
C MET A 1 -9.36 -67.05 -24.31
N THR A 2 -10.04 -67.49 -23.25
CA THR A 2 -10.56 -66.68 -22.13
C THR A 2 -9.46 -66.11 -21.23
N GLU A 3 -8.50 -66.93 -20.80
CA GLU A 3 -7.40 -66.51 -19.92
C GLU A 3 -6.51 -65.41 -20.54
N LEU A 4 -6.25 -65.48 -21.85
CA LEU A 4 -5.49 -64.45 -22.57
C LEU A 4 -6.22 -63.08 -22.55
N LYS A 5 -7.55 -63.09 -22.65
CA LYS A 5 -8.36 -61.87 -22.61
C LYS A 5 -8.37 -61.24 -21.23
N GLU A 6 -8.37 -62.07 -20.18
CA GLU A 6 -8.30 -61.61 -18.78
C GLU A 6 -6.92 -61.02 -18.46
N LEU A 7 -5.84 -61.61 -18.96
CA LEU A 7 -4.49 -61.05 -18.81
C LEU A 7 -4.36 -59.71 -19.54
N LEU A 8 -4.89 -59.60 -20.77
CA LEU A 8 -4.87 -58.36 -21.54
C LEU A 8 -5.72 -57.26 -20.88
N SER A 9 -6.87 -57.59 -20.30
CA SER A 9 -7.71 -56.62 -19.59
C SER A 9 -7.04 -56.14 -18.30
N ALA A 10 -6.44 -57.03 -17.52
CA ALA A 10 -5.68 -56.69 -16.31
C ALA A 10 -4.48 -55.77 -16.61
N LEU A 11 -3.72 -56.06 -17.68
CA LEU A 11 -2.62 -55.21 -18.14
C LEU A 11 -3.10 -53.82 -18.57
N SER A 12 -4.22 -53.75 -19.29
CA SER A 12 -4.80 -52.47 -19.71
C SER A 12 -5.23 -51.61 -18.52
N LEU A 13 -5.83 -52.23 -17.49
CA LEU A 13 -6.27 -51.55 -16.27
C LEU A 13 -5.08 -51.03 -15.46
N LEU A 14 -4.01 -51.81 -15.36
CA LEU A 14 -2.76 -51.39 -14.72
C LEU A 14 -2.14 -50.20 -15.48
N GLN A 15 -2.13 -50.22 -16.81
CA GLN A 15 -1.62 -49.10 -17.61
C GLN A 15 -2.44 -47.82 -17.37
N TRP A 16 -3.77 -47.89 -17.39
CA TRP A 16 -4.64 -46.73 -17.16
C TRP A 16 -4.50 -46.17 -15.73
N THR A 17 -4.39 -47.04 -14.73
CA THR A 17 -4.17 -46.61 -13.34
C THR A 17 -2.81 -45.93 -13.17
N LEU A 18 -1.75 -46.44 -13.79
CA LEU A 18 -0.44 -45.77 -13.81
C LEU A 18 -0.50 -44.39 -14.48
N ILE A 19 -1.18 -44.28 -15.62
CA ILE A 19 -1.36 -42.99 -16.31
C ILE A 19 -2.11 -42.00 -15.42
N ALA A 20 -3.19 -42.45 -14.77
CA ALA A 20 -3.97 -41.61 -13.86
C ALA A 20 -3.13 -41.14 -12.65
N ILE A 21 -2.31 -42.02 -12.06
CA ILE A 21 -1.40 -41.67 -10.97
C ILE A 21 -0.34 -40.65 -11.43
N CYS A 22 0.30 -40.89 -12.57
CA CYS A 22 1.27 -39.95 -13.15
C CYS A 22 0.65 -38.58 -13.43
N TRP A 23 -0.59 -38.55 -13.91
CA TRP A 23 -1.33 -37.31 -14.15
C TRP A 23 -1.68 -36.57 -12.85
N LEU A 24 -2.09 -37.29 -11.80
CA LEU A 24 -2.35 -36.71 -10.49
C LEU A 24 -1.08 -36.12 -9.86
N ILE A 25 0.05 -36.83 -9.96
CA ILE A 25 1.33 -36.36 -9.43
C ILE A 25 1.79 -35.11 -10.16
N SER A 26 1.75 -35.11 -11.51
CA SER A 26 2.19 -33.95 -12.30
C SER A 26 1.35 -32.71 -12.01
N ASN A 27 0.02 -32.83 -11.95
CA ASN A 27 -0.87 -31.73 -11.60
C ASN A 27 -0.68 -31.27 -10.14
N GLY A 28 -0.50 -32.22 -9.21
CA GLY A 28 -0.23 -31.92 -7.81
C GLY A 28 1.04 -31.08 -7.64
N ILE A 29 2.11 -31.40 -8.38
CA ILE A 29 3.35 -30.61 -8.39
C ILE A 29 3.11 -29.20 -8.92
N VAL A 30 2.39 -29.06 -10.04
CA VAL A 30 2.09 -27.76 -10.64
C VAL A 30 1.29 -26.88 -9.67
N ILE A 31 0.24 -27.43 -9.06
CA ILE A 31 -0.59 -26.71 -8.08
C ILE A 31 0.25 -26.31 -6.86
N PHE A 32 1.11 -27.20 -6.36
CA PHE A 32 1.97 -26.91 -5.22
C PHE A 32 2.97 -25.79 -5.51
N VAL A 33 3.63 -25.82 -6.67
CA VAL A 33 4.59 -24.78 -7.07
C VAL A 33 3.88 -23.43 -7.27
N ALA A 34 2.75 -23.43 -7.95
CA ALA A 34 1.93 -22.23 -8.14
C ALA A 34 1.47 -21.67 -6.80
N GLY A 35 0.88 -22.49 -5.94
CA GLY A 35 0.41 -22.10 -4.60
C GLY A 35 1.53 -21.53 -3.73
N LYS A 36 2.71 -22.16 -3.74
CA LYS A 36 3.89 -21.65 -3.02
C LYS A 36 4.36 -20.29 -3.56
N TRP A 37 4.29 -20.08 -4.88
CA TRP A 37 4.65 -18.80 -5.49
C TRP A 37 3.65 -17.70 -5.15
N PHE A 38 2.34 -17.98 -5.23
CA PHE A 38 1.28 -17.07 -4.82
C PHE A 38 1.41 -16.69 -3.34
N TRP A 39 1.59 -17.68 -2.46
CA TRP A 39 1.76 -17.46 -1.02
C TRP A 39 2.94 -16.55 -0.70
N ARG A 40 4.07 -16.72 -1.40
CA ARG A 40 5.24 -15.85 -1.23
C ARG A 40 4.95 -14.40 -1.61
N LYS A 41 4.18 -14.18 -2.69
CA LYS A 41 3.79 -12.85 -3.15
C LYS A 41 2.80 -12.20 -2.19
N GLU A 42 1.76 -12.92 -1.79
CA GLU A 42 0.76 -12.43 -0.83
C GLU A 42 1.39 -12.11 0.52
N ARG A 43 2.26 -12.98 1.05
CA ARG A 43 2.96 -12.73 2.30
C ARG A 43 3.83 -11.48 2.23
N ARG A 44 4.48 -11.22 1.09
CA ARG A 44 5.27 -10.00 0.87
C ARG A 44 4.36 -8.77 0.85
N LEU A 45 3.26 -8.82 0.10
CA LEU A 45 2.28 -7.74 0.03
C LEU A 45 1.72 -7.42 1.42
N TYR A 46 1.27 -8.43 2.16
CA TYR A 46 0.71 -8.25 3.50
C TYR A 46 1.71 -7.64 4.48
N ARG A 47 2.99 -8.04 4.41
CA ARG A 47 4.05 -7.42 5.20
C ARG A 47 4.27 -5.95 4.83
N ASN A 48 4.18 -5.61 3.55
CA ASN A 48 4.31 -4.22 3.10
C ASN A 48 3.11 -3.36 3.52
N LEU A 49 1.89 -3.92 3.49
CA LEU A 49 0.67 -3.21 3.89
C LEU A 49 0.67 -2.84 5.39
N LYS A 50 1.29 -3.67 6.23
CA LYS A 50 1.44 -3.43 7.68
C LYS A 50 2.48 -2.36 8.06
N ARG A 51 3.12 -1.69 7.09
CA ARG A 51 4.09 -0.64 7.38
C ARG A 51 3.39 0.61 7.93
N PRO A 52 4.02 1.33 8.87
CA PRO A 52 3.40 2.49 9.50
C PRO A 52 3.29 3.65 8.48
N ILE A 53 2.08 4.21 8.40
CA ILE A 53 1.74 5.39 7.62
C ILE A 53 1.61 6.55 8.60
N MET A 54 2.25 7.67 8.29
CA MET A 54 2.12 8.88 9.09
C MET A 54 1.09 9.82 8.46
N ILE A 55 0.24 10.40 9.31
CA ILE A 55 -0.82 11.30 8.89
C ILE A 55 -0.57 12.67 9.53
N ILE A 56 -0.48 13.69 8.70
CA ILE A 56 -0.17 15.07 9.08
C ILE A 56 -1.30 15.99 8.64
N THR A 57 -1.71 16.91 9.51
CA THR A 57 -2.73 17.91 9.20
C THR A 57 -2.29 19.33 9.53
N PRO A 58 -2.89 20.34 8.87
CA PRO A 58 -2.66 21.72 9.21
C PRO A 58 -3.40 22.08 10.49
N THR A 59 -2.65 22.43 11.54
CA THR A 59 -3.21 22.91 12.80
C THR A 59 -3.11 24.43 12.86
N ASN A 60 -4.11 25.08 13.44
CA ASN A 60 -4.08 26.52 13.69
C ASN A 60 -3.25 26.79 14.97
N GLU A 61 -2.69 28.00 15.09
CA GLU A 61 -1.76 28.40 16.17
C GLU A 61 -2.35 28.22 17.59
N ASN A 62 -3.68 28.18 17.70
CA ASN A 62 -4.40 27.96 18.97
C ASN A 62 -4.74 26.47 19.24
N ASN A 63 -3.99 25.51 18.68
CA ASN A 63 -4.25 24.06 18.76
C ASN A 63 -5.63 23.61 18.22
N GLY A 64 -6.34 24.49 17.48
CA GLY A 64 -7.58 24.14 16.80
C GLY A 64 -7.28 23.64 15.39
N SER A 65 -7.87 22.52 14.97
CA SER A 65 -7.89 22.13 13.56
C SER A 65 -8.58 23.22 12.74
N ILE A 66 -8.02 23.61 11.59
CA ILE A 66 -8.71 24.54 10.68
C ILE A 66 -10.06 23.91 10.28
N PRO A 67 -11.19 24.63 10.35
CA PRO A 67 -12.50 24.05 10.06
C PRO A 67 -12.52 23.40 8.68
N GLY A 68 -12.95 22.13 8.62
CA GLY A 68 -12.98 21.35 7.39
C GLY A 68 -11.65 20.70 6.96
N THR A 69 -10.62 20.73 7.81
CA THR A 69 -9.30 20.10 7.54
C THR A 69 -8.94 19.00 8.54
N ASN A 70 -9.95 18.38 9.15
CA ASN A 70 -9.71 17.30 10.10
C ASN A 70 -9.65 15.96 9.36
N MET A 71 -8.48 15.29 9.41
CA MET A 71 -8.32 13.95 8.83
C MET A 71 -8.70 12.80 9.77
N ALA A 72 -9.45 13.08 10.84
CA ALA A 72 -9.94 12.06 11.77
C ALA A 72 -10.83 11.02 11.08
N TYR A 73 -11.66 11.44 10.12
CA TYR A 73 -12.53 10.53 9.37
C TYR A 73 -11.70 9.59 8.50
N GLU A 74 -10.73 10.11 7.76
CA GLU A 74 -9.80 9.36 6.92
C GLU A 74 -8.95 8.41 7.75
N LYS A 75 -8.44 8.89 8.89
CA LYS A 75 -7.71 8.05 9.84
C LYS A 75 -8.56 6.89 10.31
N LYS A 76 -9.80 7.16 10.72
CA LYS A 76 -10.74 6.12 11.15
C LYS A 76 -11.00 5.12 10.03
N LEU A 77 -11.31 5.60 8.83
CA LEU A 77 -11.56 4.75 7.66
C LEU A 77 -10.35 3.87 7.30
N LEU A 78 -9.14 4.42 7.33
CA LEU A 78 -7.90 3.68 7.07
C LEU A 78 -7.62 2.64 8.18
N SER A 79 -7.98 2.94 9.43
CA SER A 79 -7.81 2.03 10.57
C SER A 79 -8.83 0.89 10.53
N ASP A 80 -10.11 1.21 10.26
CA ASP A 80 -11.23 0.27 10.23
C ASP A 80 -11.07 -0.78 9.13
N ASN A 81 -10.37 -0.44 8.03
CA ASN A 81 -10.10 -1.37 6.93
C ASN A 81 -9.15 -2.53 7.32
N GLY A 82 -8.40 -2.44 8.42
CA GLY A 82 -7.52 -3.52 8.92
C GLY A 82 -6.31 -3.89 8.04
N PHE A 83 -6.20 -3.33 6.83
CA PHE A 83 -5.07 -3.55 5.92
C PHE A 83 -3.86 -2.69 6.26
N PHE A 84 -4.10 -1.48 6.76
CA PHE A 84 -3.07 -0.47 6.96
C PHE A 84 -2.72 -0.30 8.43
N ARG A 85 -1.46 0.01 8.71
CA ARG A 85 -1.03 0.44 10.04
C ARG A 85 -0.84 1.96 10.03
N ILE A 86 -1.68 2.68 10.74
CA ILE A 86 -1.49 4.12 10.96
C ILE A 86 -0.68 4.31 12.24
N ASP A 87 0.38 5.11 12.17
CA ASP A 87 1.21 5.38 13.34
C ASP A 87 0.68 6.59 14.10
N GLY A 88 0.42 6.40 15.40
CA GLY A 88 0.05 7.46 16.32
C GLY A 88 -1.26 8.21 16.02
N ASP A 89 -1.37 9.38 16.62
CA ASP A 89 -2.40 10.36 16.34
C ASP A 89 -2.05 11.26 15.18
N VAL A 90 -3.06 11.97 14.67
CA VAL A 90 -2.85 12.94 13.60
C VAL A 90 -1.89 14.00 14.13
N CYS A 91 -0.72 14.11 13.50
CA CYS A 91 0.32 15.04 13.93
C CYS A 91 0.18 16.40 13.24
N ASP A 92 0.55 17.45 13.94
CA ASP A 92 0.71 18.76 13.33
C ASP A 92 1.91 18.78 12.37
N TYR A 93 1.76 19.45 11.23
CA TYR A 93 2.83 19.57 10.24
C TYR A 93 4.01 20.40 10.72
N LYS A 94 3.81 21.35 11.66
CA LYS A 94 4.93 22.12 12.24
C LYS A 94 5.74 21.27 13.22
N ALA A 95 5.07 20.45 14.02
CA ALA A 95 5.70 19.51 14.96
C ALA A 95 6.21 18.21 14.29
N PHE A 96 6.03 18.09 12.98
CA PHE A 96 6.38 16.88 12.23
C PHE A 96 7.87 16.57 12.31
N ASN A 97 8.19 15.36 12.78
CA ASN A 97 9.51 14.76 12.73
C ASN A 97 9.40 13.33 12.18
N PRO A 98 9.73 13.12 10.89
CA PRO A 98 9.60 11.79 10.32
C PRO A 98 10.69 10.86 10.86
N ASN A 99 10.27 9.69 11.34
CA ASN A 99 11.17 8.59 11.67
C ASN A 99 11.37 7.69 10.43
N ASN A 100 12.57 7.10 10.29
CA ASN A 100 12.94 6.09 9.27
C ASN A 100 11.99 4.89 9.18
N ASN A 101 11.15 4.67 10.19
CA ASN A 101 10.18 3.58 10.19
C ASN A 101 8.96 3.84 9.29
N HIS A 102 8.64 5.09 8.99
CA HIS A 102 7.47 5.45 8.18
C HIS A 102 7.72 5.20 6.70
N CYS A 103 6.72 4.68 6.01
CA CYS A 103 6.82 4.33 4.59
C CYS A 103 6.08 5.28 3.66
N ILE A 104 5.09 6.00 4.17
CA ILE A 104 4.27 6.97 3.45
C ILE A 104 3.91 8.08 4.43
N VAL A 105 3.93 9.31 3.94
CA VAL A 105 3.40 10.48 4.66
C VAL A 105 2.16 10.98 3.92
N VAL A 106 1.05 11.13 4.64
CA VAL A 106 -0.16 11.77 4.13
C VAL A 106 -0.26 13.16 4.72
N LEU A 107 -0.27 14.18 3.87
CA LEU A 107 -0.39 15.59 4.25
C LEU A 107 -1.76 16.12 3.85
N GLY A 108 -2.57 16.48 4.82
CA GLY A 108 -3.76 17.28 4.60
C GLY A 108 -3.38 18.69 4.17
N TYR A 109 -3.79 19.11 2.97
CA TYR A 109 -3.44 20.41 2.42
C TYR A 109 -4.47 21.49 2.78
N HIS A 110 -3.96 22.65 3.20
CA HIS A 110 -4.73 23.89 3.29
C HIS A 110 -3.96 25.04 2.66
N LYS A 111 -4.67 25.98 2.04
CA LYS A 111 -4.07 27.13 1.32
C LYS A 111 -3.26 28.07 2.23
N GLU A 112 -3.62 28.14 3.50
CA GLU A 112 -3.00 28.99 4.53
C GLU A 112 -1.83 28.31 5.26
N MET A 113 -1.42 27.12 4.81
CA MET A 113 -0.23 26.48 5.35
C MET A 113 1.02 27.29 5.01
N ASP A 114 1.83 27.60 6.02
CA ASP A 114 3.18 28.14 5.89
C ASP A 114 4.21 27.01 6.03
N GLY A 115 5.50 27.28 5.85
CA GLY A 115 6.58 26.31 6.17
C GLY A 115 6.57 24.98 5.39
N ILE A 116 5.84 24.88 4.28
CA ILE A 116 5.76 23.65 3.47
C ILE A 116 7.15 23.19 3.00
N GLY A 117 8.02 24.15 2.66
CA GLY A 117 9.41 23.87 2.29
C GLY A 117 10.18 23.04 3.32
N ASP A 118 9.97 23.28 4.61
CA ASP A 118 10.64 22.55 5.69
C ASP A 118 10.13 21.10 5.78
N VAL A 119 8.81 20.93 5.68
CA VAL A 119 8.17 19.61 5.65
C VAL A 119 8.68 18.81 4.45
N LEU A 120 8.70 19.42 3.26
CA LEU A 120 9.22 18.78 2.05
C LEU A 120 10.69 18.42 2.17
N THR A 121 11.51 19.27 2.79
CA THR A 121 12.93 18.99 2.99
C THR A 121 13.15 17.78 3.90
N LYS A 122 12.38 17.68 4.99
CA LYS A 122 12.40 16.52 5.90
C LYS A 122 11.93 15.23 5.22
N ILE A 123 10.93 15.29 4.37
CA ILE A 123 10.44 14.11 3.63
C ILE A 123 11.43 13.69 2.54
N LYS A 124 11.99 14.66 1.82
CA LYS A 124 13.00 14.45 0.78
C LYS A 124 14.24 13.75 1.32
N SER A 125 14.74 14.16 2.48
CA SER A 125 15.95 13.55 3.07
C SER A 125 15.76 12.05 3.35
N LEU A 126 14.53 11.63 3.66
CA LEU A 126 14.19 10.23 3.94
C LEU A 126 13.69 9.45 2.72
N HIS A 127 13.56 10.11 1.57
CA HIS A 127 13.04 9.51 0.33
C HIS A 127 11.64 8.88 0.49
N ILE A 128 10.81 9.41 1.39
CA ILE A 128 9.48 8.87 1.68
C ILE A 128 8.44 9.45 0.73
N PRO A 129 7.61 8.62 0.06
CA PRO A 129 6.48 9.09 -0.73
C PRO A 129 5.52 9.97 0.08
N LEU A 130 5.08 11.08 -0.53
CA LEU A 130 4.17 12.05 0.06
C LEU A 130 2.85 12.05 -0.70
N ILE A 131 1.74 11.88 0.02
CA ILE A 131 0.40 11.99 -0.54
C ILE A 131 -0.22 13.29 -0.03
N ILE A 132 -0.57 14.19 -0.93
CA ILE A 132 -1.22 15.46 -0.63
C ILE A 132 -2.73 15.25 -0.74
N TYR A 133 -3.44 15.43 0.37
CA TYR A 133 -4.89 15.26 0.46
C TYR A 133 -5.63 16.61 0.52
N THR A 134 -6.54 16.87 -0.42
CA THR A 134 -7.21 18.18 -0.56
C THR A 134 -8.66 18.23 -0.05
N TYR A 135 -9.12 17.23 0.72
CA TYR A 135 -10.44 17.23 1.37
C TYR A 135 -11.63 17.40 0.41
N GLY A 136 -11.62 16.73 -0.74
CA GLY A 136 -12.68 16.83 -1.75
C GLY A 136 -12.57 18.05 -2.67
N LYS A 137 -11.63 18.97 -2.40
CA LYS A 137 -11.35 20.11 -3.29
C LYS A 137 -10.51 19.64 -4.47
N ASN A 138 -10.71 20.24 -5.64
CA ASN A 138 -9.91 19.95 -6.83
C ASN A 138 -8.41 20.26 -6.56
N VAL A 139 -7.49 19.57 -7.24
CA VAL A 139 -6.04 19.82 -7.17
C VAL A 139 -5.70 21.29 -7.45
N ASN A 140 -6.53 21.96 -8.26
CA ASN A 140 -6.43 23.39 -8.53
C ASN A 140 -6.64 24.29 -7.30
N ALA A 141 -7.08 23.73 -6.16
CA ALA A 141 -7.13 24.45 -4.89
C ALA A 141 -5.74 24.65 -4.26
N ILE A 142 -4.70 24.02 -4.80
CA ILE A 142 -3.31 24.24 -4.39
C ILE A 142 -2.80 25.55 -5.01
N THR A 143 -2.37 26.48 -4.16
CA THR A 143 -1.75 27.74 -4.58
C THR A 143 -0.53 27.48 -5.48
N GLU A 144 -0.33 28.30 -6.51
CA GLU A 144 0.77 28.13 -7.46
C GLU A 144 2.16 28.09 -6.80
N SER A 145 2.36 28.85 -5.72
CA SER A 145 3.59 28.82 -4.92
C SER A 145 3.86 27.42 -4.36
N HIS A 146 2.88 26.84 -3.66
CA HIS A 146 2.99 25.50 -3.07
C HIS A 146 3.09 24.43 -4.15
N LYS A 147 2.36 24.57 -5.25
CA LYS A 147 2.44 23.66 -6.39
C LYS A 147 3.86 23.59 -6.97
N LYS A 148 4.52 24.74 -7.15
CA LYS A 148 5.93 24.80 -7.60
C LYS A 148 6.88 24.10 -6.61
N GLU A 149 6.60 24.11 -5.32
CA GLU A 149 7.40 23.39 -4.33
C GLU A 149 7.17 21.89 -4.37
N PHE A 150 5.91 21.48 -4.54
CA PHE A 150 5.52 20.08 -4.66
C PHE A 150 6.08 19.45 -5.94
N ASP A 151 5.98 20.13 -7.08
CA ASP A 151 6.48 19.61 -8.36
C ASP A 151 8.00 19.38 -8.38
N ARG A 152 8.75 19.92 -7.41
CA ARG A 152 10.19 19.64 -7.22
C ARG A 152 10.46 18.28 -6.57
N TYR A 153 9.45 17.52 -6.17
CA TYR A 153 9.62 16.21 -5.54
C TYR A 153 8.91 15.11 -6.35
N PRO A 154 9.63 14.12 -6.91
CA PRO A 154 9.04 13.16 -7.84
C PRO A 154 8.12 12.13 -7.16
N PHE A 155 8.17 11.98 -5.84
CA PHE A 155 7.38 11.00 -5.10
C PHE A 155 6.10 11.60 -4.49
N ILE A 156 5.59 12.68 -5.08
CA ILE A 156 4.32 13.29 -4.67
C ILE A 156 3.16 12.69 -5.44
N LEU A 157 2.11 12.33 -4.70
CA LEU A 157 0.81 11.92 -5.24
C LEU A 157 -0.26 12.87 -4.72
N TYR A 158 -1.25 13.19 -5.56
CA TYR A 158 -2.36 14.05 -5.20
C TYR A 158 -3.63 13.23 -5.02
N ALA A 159 -4.30 13.38 -3.88
CA ALA A 159 -5.53 12.70 -3.55
C ALA A 159 -6.62 13.74 -3.23
N ASN A 160 -7.72 13.69 -3.99
CA ASN A 160 -8.82 14.63 -3.78
C ASN A 160 -9.95 13.99 -2.98
N PHE A 161 -10.15 12.67 -3.09
CA PHE A 161 -11.23 11.95 -2.44
C PHE A 161 -10.68 10.79 -1.60
N HIS A 162 -11.47 10.31 -0.62
CA HIS A 162 -11.03 9.22 0.25
C HIS A 162 -10.63 7.97 -0.54
N LEU A 163 -11.38 7.63 -1.59
CA LEU A 163 -11.07 6.46 -2.43
C LEU A 163 -9.73 6.60 -3.15
N THR A 164 -9.42 7.81 -3.67
CA THR A 164 -8.11 8.07 -4.29
C THR A 164 -6.98 8.00 -3.26
N LEU A 165 -7.21 8.49 -2.04
CA LEU A 165 -6.24 8.40 -0.95
C LEU A 165 -5.90 6.93 -0.63
N ILE A 166 -6.92 6.10 -0.44
CA ILE A 166 -6.75 4.66 -0.18
C ILE A 166 -6.02 3.98 -1.33
N ASN A 167 -6.40 4.27 -2.58
CA ASN A 167 -5.77 3.67 -3.75
C ASN A 167 -4.30 4.05 -3.85
N HIS A 168 -3.95 5.31 -3.60
CA HIS A 168 -2.55 5.76 -3.60
C HIS A 168 -1.75 5.15 -2.46
N ILE A 169 -2.32 5.04 -1.27
CA ILE A 169 -1.69 4.34 -0.14
C ILE A 169 -1.43 2.88 -0.51
N PHE A 170 -2.47 2.17 -0.98
CA PHE A 170 -2.35 0.76 -1.35
C PHE A 170 -1.32 0.54 -2.45
N THR A 171 -1.39 1.31 -3.53
CA THR A 171 -0.49 1.19 -4.68
C THR A 171 0.95 1.48 -4.26
N THR A 172 1.17 2.52 -3.46
CA THR A 172 2.49 2.87 -2.94
C THR A 172 3.03 1.76 -2.03
N LEU A 173 2.24 1.21 -1.10
CA LEU A 173 2.69 0.10 -0.24
C LEU A 173 2.94 -1.19 -1.04
N ALA A 174 2.14 -1.46 -2.06
CA ALA A 174 2.29 -2.64 -2.90
C ALA A 174 3.56 -2.57 -3.77
N THR A 175 3.91 -1.39 -4.27
CA THR A 175 5.01 -1.20 -5.22
C THR A 175 6.32 -0.77 -4.56
N TYR A 176 6.27 0.06 -3.53
CA TYR A 176 7.47 0.63 -2.91
C TYR A 176 8.15 -0.40 -2.00
N PRO A 177 9.41 -0.79 -2.29
CA PRO A 177 10.04 -1.94 -1.66
C PRO A 177 10.23 -1.76 -0.15
N PHE A 178 10.13 -2.89 0.58
CA PHE A 178 10.37 -2.95 2.03
C PHE A 178 11.79 -2.58 2.45
N ASN A 179 12.74 -2.66 1.51
CA ASN A 179 14.17 -2.60 1.79
C ASN A 179 14.81 -1.29 1.27
N PHE A 180 14.37 -0.14 1.78
CA PHE A 180 15.34 0.92 2.00
C PHE A 180 16.05 0.58 3.32
N LYS A 181 17.03 -0.33 3.23
CA LYS A 181 18.11 -0.36 4.21
C LYS A 181 18.93 0.90 3.95
N GLN A 182 18.90 1.85 4.88
CA GLN A 182 20.11 2.62 5.18
C GLN A 182 21.08 1.66 5.88
#